data_AF-A0A0J8AZV4-F1
#
_entry.id   AF-A0A0J8AZV4-F1
#
_cell.length_a   1.000
_cell.length_b   1.000
_cell.length_c   1.000
_cell.angle_alpha   90.00
_cell.angle_beta   90.00
_cell.angle_gamma   90.00
#
_symmetry.space_group_name_H-M   'P 1'
#
loop_
_entity.id
_entity.type
_entity.pdbx_description
1 polymer ?
#
loop_
_entity_poly.entity_id
_entity_poly.type
_entity_poly.pdbx_seq_one_letter_code
_entity_poly.pdbx_strand_id
1 'polypeptide(L)'
;PGEPAYQCSTCGVDPTCIQCASCFRRADHTGHDVKMTHAGGGGICDCGDSSSWASEGFCSQHRGHGDVDAVDTSWLPSHTVIIFETLLDDTIKSILQLDDHFMVDKEILAGTPKLHHTHVGLLYNDNVHSFNDIITLLRSIAGLPERCGLNVALKVDYYQRAVFAVGPESHCQTYINEFSDYDVGGAVDRVPNVLLTEDR
;
A
#
# COMPACT_ATOMS: atom_id res chain seq x y z
N PRO A 1 -29.54 30.81 8.07
CA PRO A 1 -28.44 31.58 7.43
C PRO A 1 -27.11 30.83 7.65
N GLY A 2 -26.33 30.58 6.61
CA GLY A 2 -25.03 29.89 6.72
C GLY A 2 -23.93 30.78 7.31
N GLU A 3 -22.77 30.21 7.64
CA GLU A 3 -21.63 30.99 8.12
C GLU A 3 -21.05 31.91 7.01
N PRO A 4 -20.57 33.11 7.38
CA PRO A 4 -19.98 34.04 6.42
C PRO A 4 -18.64 33.52 5.88
N ALA A 5 -18.52 33.54 4.56
CA ALA A 5 -17.33 33.16 3.81
C ALA A 5 -16.90 34.32 2.90
N TYR A 6 -15.61 34.38 2.57
CA TYR A 6 -15.01 35.49 1.84
C TYR A 6 -14.28 34.97 0.62
N GLN A 7 -14.61 35.52 -0.54
CA GLN A 7 -13.91 35.29 -1.80
C GLN A 7 -13.00 36.47 -2.07
N CYS A 8 -11.84 36.22 -2.67
CA CYS A 8 -10.89 37.24 -3.07
C CYS A 8 -10.41 36.90 -4.47
N SER A 9 -10.79 37.68 -5.49
CA SER A 9 -10.40 37.40 -6.89
C SER A 9 -8.89 37.53 -7.13
N THR A 10 -8.19 38.20 -6.21
CA THR A 10 -6.73 38.36 -6.26
C THR A 10 -5.99 37.20 -5.60
N CYS A 11 -6.51 36.66 -4.49
CA CYS A 11 -5.84 35.57 -3.76
C CYS A 11 -6.40 34.19 -4.08
N GLY A 12 -7.69 34.05 -4.38
CA GLY A 12 -8.29 32.78 -4.75
C GLY A 12 -7.93 32.38 -6.18
N VAL A 13 -7.65 31.10 -6.39
CA VAL A 13 -7.35 30.57 -7.74
C VAL A 13 -8.59 30.57 -8.64
N ASP A 14 -9.76 30.30 -8.06
CA ASP A 14 -11.03 30.34 -8.79
C ASP A 14 -12.21 30.84 -7.91
N PRO A 15 -13.39 31.13 -8.50
CA PRO A 15 -14.55 31.68 -7.78
C PRO A 15 -15.22 30.72 -6.79
N THR A 16 -14.73 29.50 -6.62
CA THR A 16 -15.19 28.56 -5.58
C THR A 16 -14.37 28.68 -4.30
N CYS A 17 -13.13 29.20 -4.39
CA CYS A 17 -12.24 29.36 -3.26
C CYS A 17 -12.81 30.36 -2.25
N ILE A 18 -12.76 30.01 -0.97
CA ILE A 18 -13.25 30.83 0.13
C ILE A 18 -12.33 30.79 1.35
N GLN A 19 -12.33 31.90 2.10
CA GLN A 19 -11.84 31.93 3.47
C GLN A 19 -13.00 32.08 4.46
N CYS A 20 -12.90 31.41 5.60
CA CYS A 20 -13.79 31.68 6.72
C CYS A 20 -13.50 33.08 7.30
N ALA A 21 -14.50 33.66 7.99
CA ALA A 21 -14.37 34.99 8.59
C ALA A 21 -13.17 35.16 9.54
N SER A 22 -12.71 34.06 10.16
CA SER A 22 -11.58 34.05 11.09
C SER A 22 -10.25 34.23 10.34
N CYS A 23 -10.07 33.48 9.25
CA CYS A 23 -8.88 33.55 8.40
C CYS A 23 -8.81 34.88 7.65
N PHE A 24 -9.92 35.32 7.05
CA PHE A 24 -9.97 36.57 6.29
C PHE A 24 -9.55 37.78 7.13
N ARG A 25 -9.99 37.86 8.40
CA ARG A 25 -9.60 38.95 9.33
C ARG A 25 -8.13 38.92 9.75
N ARG A 26 -7.45 37.79 9.61
CA ARG A 26 -6.04 37.59 10.01
C ARG A 26 -5.08 37.59 8.82
N ALA A 27 -5.59 37.78 7.62
CA ALA A 27 -4.82 37.95 6.38
C ALA A 27 -4.86 39.41 5.95
N ASP A 28 -3.88 39.84 5.15
CA ASP A 28 -3.91 41.15 4.51
C ASP A 28 -4.58 41.04 3.14
N HIS A 29 -5.71 41.73 2.98
CA HIS A 29 -6.44 41.84 1.70
C HIS A 29 -6.53 43.30 1.25
N THR A 30 -5.63 44.16 1.73
CA THR A 30 -5.63 45.59 1.41
C THR A 30 -5.41 45.80 -0.08
N GLY A 31 -6.40 46.39 -0.76
CA GLY A 31 -6.33 46.66 -2.20
C GLY A 31 -6.74 45.47 -3.09
N HIS A 32 -7.26 44.39 -2.52
CA HIS A 32 -7.78 43.25 -3.28
C HIS A 32 -9.28 43.36 -3.57
N ASP A 33 -9.74 42.65 -4.60
CA ASP A 33 -11.17 42.53 -4.93
C ASP A 33 -11.80 41.41 -4.10
N VAL A 34 -12.58 41.78 -3.08
CA VAL A 34 -13.14 40.86 -2.08
C VAL A 34 -14.66 40.89 -2.05
N LYS A 35 -15.27 39.71 -1.90
CA LYS A 35 -16.72 39.54 -1.82
C LYS A 35 -17.09 38.66 -0.64
N MET A 36 -18.04 39.11 0.18
CA MET A 36 -18.65 38.27 1.20
C MET A 36 -19.77 37.44 0.58
N THR A 37 -19.73 36.14 0.85
CA THR A 37 -20.74 35.16 0.48
C THR A 37 -21.19 34.38 1.72
N HIS A 38 -22.24 33.59 1.58
CA HIS A 38 -22.65 32.65 2.62
C HIS A 38 -22.36 31.25 2.10
N ALA A 39 -21.56 30.49 2.83
CA ALA A 39 -21.29 29.11 2.48
C ALA A 39 -22.61 28.33 2.63
N GLY A 40 -23.28 28.06 1.51
CA GLY A 40 -24.61 27.43 1.45
C GLY A 40 -24.57 25.95 1.78
N GLY A 41 -24.09 25.58 2.97
CA GLY A 41 -24.12 24.19 3.47
C GLY A 41 -22.79 23.55 3.84
N GLY A 42 -21.72 24.32 4.09
CA GLY A 42 -20.44 23.77 4.61
C GLY A 42 -19.26 23.89 3.65
N GLY A 43 -18.93 25.13 3.27
CA GLY A 43 -17.69 25.41 2.54
C GLY A 43 -16.47 25.25 3.45
N ILE A 44 -15.41 24.65 2.92
CA ILE A 44 -14.13 24.47 3.63
C ILE A 44 -13.30 25.74 3.42
N CYS A 45 -12.58 26.17 4.46
CA CYS A 45 -11.70 27.33 4.34
C CYS A 45 -10.40 26.94 3.64
N ASP A 46 -10.05 27.61 2.56
CA ASP A 46 -8.86 27.31 1.73
C ASP A 46 -7.59 28.03 2.20
N CYS A 47 -7.57 28.52 3.44
CA CYS A 47 -6.46 29.31 3.96
C CYS A 47 -5.28 28.41 4.28
N GLY A 48 -4.11 28.67 3.66
CA GLY A 48 -2.90 27.86 3.81
C GLY A 48 -2.79 26.73 2.78
N ASP A 49 -3.73 26.59 1.87
CA ASP A 49 -3.60 25.70 0.71
C ASP A 49 -3.12 26.53 -0.50
N SER A 50 -1.85 26.34 -0.89
CA SER A 50 -1.25 27.06 -2.03
C SER A 50 -1.83 26.66 -3.39
N SER A 51 -2.56 25.54 -3.46
CA SER A 51 -3.27 25.14 -4.68
C SER A 51 -4.59 25.88 -4.89
N SER A 52 -5.13 26.46 -3.82
CA SER A 52 -6.45 27.12 -3.80
C SER A 52 -6.37 28.61 -3.47
N TRP A 53 -5.30 29.05 -2.79
CA TRP A 53 -5.15 30.41 -2.30
C TRP A 53 -3.69 30.90 -2.33
N ALA A 54 -3.46 32.10 -2.83
CA ALA A 54 -2.15 32.72 -2.94
C ALA A 54 -1.56 33.01 -1.55
N SER A 55 -0.24 32.84 -1.43
CA SER A 55 0.46 32.88 -0.14
C SER A 55 0.39 34.24 0.55
N GLU A 56 0.25 35.31 -0.22
CA GLU A 56 0.09 36.69 0.25
C GLU A 56 -1.26 36.88 0.96
N GLY A 57 -2.26 36.08 0.58
CA GLY A 57 -3.60 36.08 1.18
C GLY A 57 -3.76 35.11 2.34
N PHE A 58 -2.69 34.42 2.76
CA PHE A 58 -2.72 33.53 3.92
C PHE A 58 -2.84 34.31 5.22
N CYS A 59 -3.55 33.71 6.18
CA CYS A 59 -3.66 34.28 7.51
C CYS A 59 -2.39 33.98 8.31
N SER A 60 -2.15 34.79 9.35
CA SER A 60 -0.95 34.64 10.19
C SER A 60 -0.76 33.26 10.84
N GLN A 61 -1.83 32.44 10.93
CA GLN A 61 -1.81 31.09 11.50
C GLN A 61 -1.71 29.96 10.46
N HIS A 62 -2.02 30.22 9.20
CA HIS A 62 -2.01 29.22 8.13
C HIS A 62 -1.15 29.70 6.97
N ARG A 63 0.17 29.81 7.22
CA ARG A 63 1.15 30.35 6.25
C ARG A 63 1.49 29.40 5.10
N GLY A 64 0.66 28.39 4.89
CA GLY A 64 0.95 27.26 4.01
C GLY A 64 2.01 26.33 4.58
N HIS A 65 1.98 25.08 4.11
CA HIS A 65 3.16 24.25 4.17
C HIS A 65 4.08 24.78 3.05
N GLY A 66 5.11 25.54 3.42
CA GLY A 66 6.29 25.59 2.56
C GLY A 66 6.75 24.14 2.34
N ASP A 67 7.41 23.85 1.20
CA ASP A 67 8.05 22.56 0.92
C ASP A 67 8.52 21.97 2.24
N VAL A 68 7.86 20.90 2.69
CA VAL A 68 8.05 20.38 4.04
C VAL A 68 9.53 20.07 4.18
N ASP A 69 10.25 20.93 4.92
CA ASP A 69 11.60 20.61 5.35
C ASP A 69 11.50 19.23 5.98
N ALA A 70 12.24 18.26 5.42
CA ALA A 70 12.20 16.88 5.86
C ALA A 70 12.26 16.87 7.39
N VAL A 71 11.24 16.32 8.03
CA VAL A 71 11.18 16.25 9.50
C VAL A 71 12.49 15.66 9.97
N ASP A 72 13.26 16.41 10.77
CA ASP A 72 14.52 15.92 11.30
C ASP A 72 14.21 14.68 12.15
N THR A 73 14.59 13.52 11.64
CA THR A 73 14.37 12.21 12.26
C THR A 73 15.61 11.71 12.99
N SER A 74 16.67 12.51 13.08
CA SER A 74 17.95 12.11 13.71
C SER A 74 17.83 11.76 15.20
N TRP A 75 16.78 12.25 15.87
CA TRP A 75 16.47 11.94 17.27
C TRP A 75 15.71 10.61 17.45
N LEU A 76 15.19 10.01 16.38
CA LEU A 76 14.48 8.75 16.46
C LEU A 76 15.50 7.61 16.65
N PRO A 77 15.30 6.74 17.66
CA PRO A 77 16.07 5.51 17.75
C PRO A 77 15.91 4.67 16.48
N SER A 78 16.98 4.02 16.03
CA SER A 78 16.99 3.21 14.81
C SER A 78 15.92 2.11 14.79
N HIS A 79 15.59 1.53 15.94
CA HIS A 79 14.52 0.54 16.06
C HIS A 79 13.13 1.13 15.85
N THR A 80 12.91 2.41 16.19
CA THR A 80 11.61 3.08 16.00
C THR A 80 11.29 3.23 14.53
N VAL A 81 12.28 3.59 13.71
CA VAL A 81 12.10 3.70 12.25
C VAL A 81 11.70 2.35 11.67
N ILE A 82 12.43 1.28 12.02
CA ILE A 82 12.15 -0.08 11.54
C ILE A 82 10.73 -0.54 11.95
N ILE A 83 10.35 -0.31 13.21
CA ILE A 83 9.01 -0.66 13.70
C ILE A 83 7.95 0.12 12.92
N PHE A 84 8.15 1.41 12.69
CA PHE A 84 7.20 2.25 11.98
C PHE A 84 7.04 1.81 10.52
N GLU A 85 8.15 1.54 9.83
CA GLU A 85 8.16 1.03 8.46
C GLU A 85 7.43 -0.32 8.36
N THR A 86 7.69 -1.24 9.29
CA THR A 86 7.05 -2.56 9.33
C THR A 86 5.54 -2.45 9.56
N LEU A 87 5.13 -1.63 10.54
CA LEU A 87 3.71 -1.41 10.84
C LEU A 87 2.98 -0.73 9.69
N LEU A 88 3.65 0.21 9.00
CA LEU A 88 3.08 0.90 7.85
C LEU A 88 2.85 -0.09 6.70
N ASP A 89 3.85 -0.94 6.41
CA ASP A 89 3.76 -1.98 5.38
C ASP A 89 2.63 -2.97 5.67
N ASP A 90 2.57 -3.50 6.90
CA ASP A 90 1.51 -4.43 7.33
C ASP A 90 0.12 -3.77 7.28
N THR A 91 0.03 -2.50 7.66
CA THR A 91 -1.24 -1.75 7.62
C THR A 91 -1.69 -1.52 6.19
N ILE A 92 -0.78 -1.12 5.29
CA ILE A 92 -1.07 -0.94 3.86
C ILE A 92 -1.54 -2.26 3.25
N LYS A 93 -0.81 -3.36 3.50
CA LYS A 93 -1.20 -4.70 3.04
C LYS A 93 -2.57 -5.11 3.55
N SER A 94 -2.84 -4.88 4.84
CA SER A 94 -4.14 -5.18 5.45
C SER A 94 -5.29 -4.36 4.84
N ILE A 95 -5.09 -3.05 4.63
CA ILE A 95 -6.08 -2.16 4.02
C ILE A 95 -6.36 -2.57 2.57
N LEU A 96 -5.31 -2.89 1.83
CA LEU A 96 -5.40 -3.27 0.42
C LEU A 96 -5.84 -4.72 0.21
N GLN A 97 -6.05 -5.49 1.29
CA GLN A 97 -6.30 -6.94 1.23
C GLN A 97 -5.24 -7.66 0.40
N LEU A 98 -4.00 -7.17 0.46
CA LEU A 98 -2.86 -7.88 -0.11
C LEU A 98 -2.61 -9.09 0.79
N ASP A 99 -3.13 -10.23 0.36
CA ASP A 99 -2.88 -11.52 1.00
C ASP A 99 -1.38 -11.82 0.86
N ASP A 100 -0.59 -11.58 1.91
CA ASP A 100 0.85 -11.89 1.97
C ASP A 100 1.15 -13.38 1.72
N HIS A 101 0.13 -14.22 1.83
CA HIS A 101 0.16 -15.60 1.36
C HIS A 101 0.52 -15.74 -0.14
N PHE A 102 0.10 -14.79 -0.99
CA PHE A 102 0.44 -14.76 -2.41
C PHE A 102 1.79 -14.08 -2.71
N MET A 103 2.48 -13.52 -1.69
CA MET A 103 3.84 -13.00 -1.89
C MET A 103 4.77 -14.16 -2.24
N VAL A 104 5.24 -14.18 -3.49
CA VAL A 104 6.12 -15.21 -4.03
C VAL A 104 7.58 -14.84 -3.80
N ASP A 105 8.40 -15.79 -3.36
CA ASP A 105 9.84 -15.57 -3.25
C ASP A 105 10.44 -15.26 -4.64
N LYS A 106 11.35 -14.28 -4.71
CA LYS A 106 11.98 -13.88 -5.98
C LYS A 106 12.74 -15.03 -6.63
N GLU A 107 13.25 -15.98 -5.85
CA GLU A 107 13.91 -17.17 -6.38
C GLU A 107 12.95 -18.10 -7.14
N ILE A 108 11.68 -18.19 -6.71
CA ILE A 108 10.63 -18.92 -7.42
C ILE A 108 10.32 -18.23 -8.76
N LEU A 109 10.24 -16.89 -8.75
CA LEU A 109 9.97 -16.08 -9.95
C LEU A 109 11.15 -16.10 -10.95
N ALA A 110 12.38 -16.23 -10.47
CA ALA A 110 13.57 -16.27 -11.31
C ALA A 110 13.66 -17.55 -12.16
N GLY A 111 13.05 -18.64 -11.71
CA GLY A 111 13.00 -19.92 -12.42
C GLY A 111 11.90 -20.00 -13.49
N THR A 112 10.98 -19.04 -13.54
CA THR A 112 9.79 -19.08 -14.40
C THR A 112 9.95 -18.19 -15.64
N PRO A 113 9.74 -18.70 -16.87
CA PRO A 113 9.78 -17.88 -18.08
C PRO A 113 8.71 -16.78 -18.02
N LYS A 114 9.03 -15.55 -18.44
CA LYS A 114 8.16 -14.35 -18.44
C LYS A 114 6.90 -14.42 -19.34
N LEU A 115 6.31 -15.59 -19.54
CA LEU A 115 5.08 -15.80 -20.30
C LEU A 115 3.90 -15.77 -19.33
N HIS A 116 2.97 -14.83 -19.55
CA HIS A 116 1.62 -14.72 -18.98
C HIS A 116 1.33 -15.72 -17.84
N HIS A 117 1.89 -15.45 -16.67
CA HIS A 117 1.66 -16.24 -15.46
C HIS A 117 0.19 -16.09 -15.08
N THR A 118 -0.60 -17.14 -15.24
CA THR A 118 -2.05 -17.10 -14.96
C THR A 118 -2.39 -17.83 -13.67
N HIS A 119 -1.53 -18.74 -13.21
CA HIS A 119 -1.80 -19.61 -12.07
C HIS A 119 -0.58 -19.76 -11.13
N VAL A 120 -0.88 -20.15 -9.90
CA VAL A 120 0.08 -20.45 -8.82
C VAL A 120 -0.20 -21.81 -8.22
N GLY A 121 0.85 -22.48 -7.74
CA GLY A 121 0.73 -23.66 -6.88
C GLY A 121 0.78 -23.24 -5.41
N LEU A 122 -0.22 -23.68 -4.65
CA LEU A 122 -0.37 -23.43 -3.21
C LEU A 122 -0.15 -24.72 -2.43
N LEU A 123 0.61 -24.64 -1.33
CA LEU A 123 0.59 -25.65 -0.27
C LEU A 123 -0.27 -25.19 0.89
N TYR A 124 -0.89 -26.14 1.57
CA TYR A 124 -1.72 -25.92 2.76
C TYR A 124 -1.06 -26.49 4.01
N ASN A 125 -1.33 -25.84 5.14
CA ASN A 125 -0.90 -26.38 6.42
C ASN A 125 -1.81 -27.55 6.83
N ASP A 126 -1.23 -28.66 7.23
CA ASP A 126 -1.96 -29.87 7.64
C ASP A 126 -1.72 -30.30 9.10
N ASN A 127 -0.88 -29.58 9.87
CA ASN A 127 -0.46 -29.93 11.23
C ASN A 127 0.15 -31.35 11.39
N VAL A 128 0.42 -32.06 10.29
CA VAL A 128 0.95 -33.42 10.28
C VAL A 128 2.41 -33.42 9.85
N HIS A 129 2.74 -32.68 8.79
CA HIS A 129 4.10 -32.62 8.26
C HIS A 129 4.96 -31.60 9.01
N SER A 130 6.22 -31.94 9.27
CA SER A 130 7.16 -31.01 9.88
C SER A 130 7.72 -30.01 8.85
N PHE A 131 8.25 -28.88 9.32
CA PHE A 131 8.96 -27.93 8.46
C PHE A 131 10.05 -28.60 7.61
N ASN A 132 10.82 -29.53 8.20
CA ASN A 132 11.90 -30.21 7.48
C ASN A 132 11.38 -31.14 6.38
N ASP A 133 10.21 -31.77 6.58
CA ASP A 133 9.58 -32.61 5.56
C ASP A 133 9.17 -31.76 4.36
N ILE A 134 8.49 -30.63 4.62
CA ILE A 134 8.06 -29.69 3.59
C ILE A 134 9.26 -29.11 2.84
N ILE A 135 10.32 -28.68 3.53
CA ILE A 135 11.54 -28.15 2.89
C ILE A 135 12.18 -29.22 1.99
N THR A 136 12.23 -30.47 2.45
CA THR A 136 12.81 -31.58 1.68
C THR A 136 11.98 -31.85 0.42
N LEU A 137 10.66 -31.89 0.55
CA LEU A 137 9.74 -32.12 -0.57
C LEU A 137 9.76 -30.97 -1.58
N LEU A 138 9.79 -29.72 -1.12
CA LEU A 138 9.94 -28.54 -1.98
C LEU A 138 11.24 -28.57 -2.79
N ARG A 139 12.32 -29.06 -2.19
CA ARG A 139 13.59 -29.24 -2.89
C ARG A 139 13.55 -30.39 -3.89
N SER A 140 12.90 -31.52 -3.56
CA SER A 140 12.88 -32.70 -4.43
C SER A 140 11.90 -32.57 -5.60
N ILE A 141 10.71 -32.02 -5.34
CA ILE A 141 9.61 -31.90 -6.32
C ILE A 141 9.78 -30.63 -7.15
N ALA A 142 9.87 -29.47 -6.49
CA ALA A 142 9.90 -28.17 -7.16
C ALA A 142 11.33 -27.65 -7.42
N GLY A 143 12.38 -28.37 -6.99
CA GLY A 143 13.77 -27.97 -7.20
C GLY A 143 14.17 -26.70 -6.44
N LEU A 144 13.41 -26.30 -5.42
CA LEU A 144 13.65 -25.04 -4.73
C LEU A 144 14.93 -25.10 -3.87
N PRO A 145 15.71 -24.00 -3.82
CA PRO A 145 16.79 -23.88 -2.85
C PRO A 145 16.28 -24.02 -1.42
N GLU A 146 17.10 -24.55 -0.52
CA GLU A 146 16.73 -24.81 0.87
C GLU A 146 16.23 -23.54 1.60
N ARG A 147 16.88 -22.40 1.34
CA ARG A 147 16.46 -21.10 1.89
C ARG A 147 15.05 -20.71 1.42
N CYS A 148 14.76 -20.90 0.14
CA CYS A 148 13.44 -20.63 -0.42
C CYS A 148 12.39 -21.60 0.16
N GLY A 149 12.73 -22.88 0.29
CA GLY A 149 11.88 -23.88 0.93
C GLY A 149 11.52 -23.52 2.37
N LEU A 150 12.50 -23.02 3.14
CA LEU A 150 12.28 -22.54 4.51
C LEU A 150 11.29 -21.37 4.55
N ASN A 151 11.45 -20.38 3.66
CA ASN A 151 10.53 -19.24 3.58
C ASN A 151 9.09 -19.68 3.25
N VAL A 152 8.93 -20.62 2.31
CA VAL A 152 7.62 -21.18 1.97
C VAL A 152 7.02 -21.90 3.17
N ALA A 153 7.78 -22.77 3.84
CA ALA A 153 7.28 -23.53 4.99
C ALA A 153 6.86 -22.61 6.16
N LEU A 154 7.62 -21.56 6.45
CA LEU A 154 7.26 -20.53 7.44
C LEU A 154 5.95 -19.82 7.08
N LYS A 155 5.74 -19.52 5.79
CA LYS A 155 4.49 -18.92 5.31
C LYS A 155 3.32 -19.89 5.40
N VAL A 156 3.52 -21.17 5.08
CA VAL A 156 2.48 -22.20 5.24
C VAL A 156 2.03 -22.26 6.69
N ASP A 157 2.97 -22.28 7.64
CA ASP A 157 2.64 -22.30 9.08
C ASP A 157 1.86 -21.04 9.50
N TYR A 158 2.39 -19.86 9.17
CA TYR A 158 1.82 -18.58 9.61
C TYR A 158 0.48 -18.24 8.92
N TYR A 159 0.42 -18.36 7.58
CA TYR A 159 -0.75 -17.98 6.78
C TYR A 159 -1.70 -19.15 6.49
N GLN A 160 -1.41 -20.35 7.00
CA GLN A 160 -2.12 -21.61 6.73
C GLN A 160 -2.03 -22.10 5.28
N ARG A 161 -1.35 -21.35 4.42
CA ARG A 161 -1.08 -21.66 3.03
C ARG A 161 0.20 -20.92 2.59
N ALA A 162 0.93 -21.37 1.55
CA ALA A 162 1.91 -20.53 0.83
C ALA A 162 1.97 -20.82 -0.69
N VAL A 163 2.30 -19.82 -1.52
CA VAL A 163 2.70 -20.04 -2.92
C VAL A 163 4.10 -20.64 -2.97
N PHE A 164 4.28 -21.72 -3.73
CA PHE A 164 5.58 -22.35 -3.94
C PHE A 164 5.99 -22.47 -5.43
N ALA A 165 5.05 -22.25 -6.35
CA ALA A 165 5.27 -22.31 -7.79
C ALA A 165 4.38 -21.31 -8.53
N VAL A 166 4.85 -20.83 -9.69
CA VAL A 166 4.11 -19.92 -10.57
C VAL A 166 4.23 -20.43 -12.01
N GLY A 167 3.14 -20.41 -12.76
CA GLY A 167 3.20 -20.82 -14.17
C GLY A 167 1.84 -21.16 -14.79
N PRO A 168 1.84 -21.93 -15.89
CA PRO A 168 0.62 -22.50 -16.45
C PRO A 168 -0.07 -23.44 -15.45
N GLU A 169 -1.39 -23.53 -15.53
CA GLU A 169 -2.20 -24.42 -14.67
C GLU A 169 -1.69 -25.87 -14.71
N SER A 170 -1.37 -26.40 -15.90
CA SER A 170 -0.84 -27.76 -16.07
C SER A 170 0.51 -28.00 -15.39
N HIS A 171 1.36 -26.96 -15.32
CA HIS A 171 2.65 -27.06 -14.66
C HIS A 171 2.48 -27.11 -13.14
N CYS A 172 1.69 -26.18 -12.58
CA CYS A 172 1.40 -26.16 -11.15
C CYS A 172 0.67 -27.44 -10.70
N GLN A 173 -0.27 -27.94 -11.52
CA GLN A 173 -1.02 -29.16 -11.21
C GLN A 173 -0.13 -30.40 -11.15
N THR A 174 0.90 -30.49 -12.00
CA THR A 174 1.88 -31.58 -11.93
C THR A 174 2.53 -31.64 -10.55
N TYR A 175 3.00 -30.51 -10.02
CA TYR A 175 3.56 -30.47 -8.67
C TYR A 175 2.56 -30.83 -7.59
N ILE A 176 1.32 -30.31 -7.65
CA ILE A 176 0.28 -30.65 -6.68
C ILE A 176 -0.01 -32.16 -6.66
N ASN A 177 -0.01 -32.81 -7.82
CA ASN A 177 -0.18 -34.26 -7.89
C ASN A 177 0.99 -35.00 -7.23
N GLU A 178 2.24 -34.56 -7.45
CA GLU A 178 3.41 -35.15 -6.80
C GLU A 178 3.41 -34.94 -5.28
N PHE A 179 2.97 -33.78 -4.78
CA PHE A 179 2.82 -33.55 -3.33
C PHE A 179 1.72 -34.43 -2.72
N SER A 180 0.66 -34.72 -3.48
CA SER A 180 -0.44 -35.57 -3.03
C SER A 180 0.02 -37.02 -2.77
N ASP A 181 1.08 -37.49 -3.44
CA ASP A 181 1.68 -38.81 -3.18
C ASP A 181 2.32 -38.91 -1.78
N TYR A 182 2.57 -37.77 -1.13
CA TYR A 182 3.09 -37.65 0.23
C TYR A 182 2.04 -37.14 1.24
N ASP A 183 0.76 -37.19 0.89
CA ASP A 183 -0.35 -36.67 1.71
C ASP A 183 -0.24 -35.16 2.05
N VAL A 184 0.54 -34.39 1.29
CA VAL A 184 0.66 -32.94 1.46
C VAL A 184 -0.44 -32.25 0.67
N GLY A 185 -1.29 -31.51 1.39
CA GLY A 185 -2.41 -30.77 0.78
C GLY A 185 -1.97 -29.54 -0.01
N GLY A 186 -2.60 -29.32 -1.15
CA GLY A 186 -2.37 -28.12 -1.96
C GLY A 186 -3.39 -27.94 -3.07
N ALA A 187 -3.30 -26.82 -3.80
CA ALA A 187 -4.16 -26.54 -4.94
C ALA A 187 -3.49 -25.63 -5.96
N VAL A 188 -4.09 -25.54 -7.13
CA VAL A 188 -3.77 -24.53 -8.13
C VAL A 188 -4.81 -23.41 -8.06
N ASP A 189 -4.36 -22.16 -8.05
CA ASP A 189 -5.24 -20.98 -8.05
C ASP A 189 -4.79 -19.97 -9.10
N ARG A 190 -5.66 -19.03 -9.48
CA ARG A 190 -5.32 -17.94 -10.40
C ARG A 190 -4.59 -16.83 -9.65
N VAL A 191 -3.59 -16.24 -10.31
CA VAL A 191 -2.92 -15.04 -9.77
C VAL A 191 -3.96 -13.92 -9.66
N PRO A 192 -4.16 -13.30 -8.48
CA PRO A 192 -5.00 -12.12 -8.35
C PRO A 192 -4.54 -11.03 -9.31
N ASN A 193 -5.47 -10.40 -10.03
CA ASN A 193 -5.16 -9.37 -11.02
C ASN A 193 -4.30 -8.22 -10.45
N VAL A 194 -4.37 -7.97 -9.13
CA VAL A 194 -3.61 -6.92 -8.43
C VAL A 194 -2.11 -7.21 -8.35
N LEU A 195 -1.70 -8.48 -8.38
CA LEU A 195 -0.29 -8.91 -8.34
C LEU A 195 0.33 -9.00 -9.74
N LEU A 196 -0.49 -8.94 -10.80
CA LEU A 196 -0.03 -8.88 -12.19
C LEU A 196 0.33 -7.46 -12.64
N THR A 197 0.06 -6.45 -11.81
CA THR A 197 0.27 -5.03 -12.15
C THR A 197 1.59 -4.44 -11.66
N GLU A 198 2.44 -5.20 -10.95
CA GLU A 198 3.77 -4.75 -10.48
C GLU A 198 4.87 -4.84 -11.57
N ASP A 199 4.53 -4.43 -12.79
CA ASP A 199 5.51 -4.12 -13.86
C ASP A 199 5.40 -2.62 -14.21
N ARG A 200 5.54 -1.74 -13.20
CA ARG A 200 5.77 -0.30 -13.39
C ARG A 200 6.98 0.17 -12.61
#